data_AF-A0ABD4X1X3-F1
#
_entry.id   AF-A0ABD4X1X3-F1
#
_cell.length_a   1.000
_cell.length_b   1.000
_cell.length_c   1.000
_cell.angle_alpha   90.00
_cell.angle_beta   90.00
_cell.angle_gamma   90.00
#
_symmetry.space_group_name_H-M   'P 1'
#
loop_
_entity.id
_entity.type
_entity.pdbx_description
1 polymer ?
#
loop_
_entity_poly.entity_id
_entity_poly.type
_entity_poly.pdbx_seq_one_letter_code
_entity_poly.pdbx_strand_id
1 'polypeptide(L)' 'MANLISVKVASNIVMCSTNMGQSIRTDIGLMWLKFHTEKVILGSKVKSLMQQKGWLKIPPYYYSPGAPHN' A
#
# COMPACT_ATOMS: atom_id res chain seq x y z
N MET A 1 -5.34 7.69 -14.94
CA MET A 1 -6.43 6.94 -14.28
C MET A 1 -5.89 5.98 -13.19
N ALA A 2 -5.04 4.99 -13.53
CA ALA A 2 -4.56 4.00 -12.56
C ALA A 2 -3.78 4.57 -11.35
N ASN A 3 -2.95 5.60 -11.57
CA ASN A 3 -2.21 6.25 -10.47
C ASN A 3 -3.13 6.89 -9.43
N LEU A 4 -4.23 7.53 -9.84
CA LEU A 4 -5.19 8.10 -8.89
C LEU A 4 -5.87 7.02 -8.04
N ILE A 5 -6.18 5.87 -8.65
CA ILE A 5 -6.76 4.72 -7.94
C ILE A 5 -5.76 4.19 -6.90
N SER A 6 -4.51 3.98 -7.30
CA SER A 6 -3.45 3.51 -6.38
C SER A 6 -3.22 4.48 -5.22
N VAL A 7 -3.19 5.81 -5.49
CA VAL A 7 -3.01 6.83 -4.45
C VAL A 7 -4.18 6.83 -3.46
N LYS A 8 -5.43 6.75 -3.94
CA LYS A 8 -6.62 6.68 -3.07
C LYS A 8 -6.66 5.39 -2.24
N VAL A 9 -6.25 4.26 -2.81
CA VAL A 9 -6.15 3.01 -2.05
C VAL A 9 -5.08 3.14 -0.95
N ALA A 10 -3.92 3.69 -1.26
CA ALA A 10 -2.87 3.94 -0.28
C ALA A 10 -3.32 4.91 0.83
N SER A 11 -4.00 6.01 0.49
CA SER A 11 -4.52 6.95 1.49
C SER A 11 -5.54 6.29 2.43
N ASN A 12 -6.41 5.43 1.91
CA ASN A 12 -7.38 4.71 2.72
C ASN A 12 -6.73 3.67 3.65
N ILE A 13 -5.67 3.00 3.18
CA ILE A 13 -4.90 2.07 4.02
C ILE A 13 -4.31 2.82 5.22
N VAL A 14 -3.67 3.97 4.98
CA VAL A 14 -3.09 4.83 6.04
C VAL A 14 -4.17 5.31 6.99
N MET A 15 -5.29 5.81 6.48
CA MET A 15 -6.43 6.25 7.30
C MET A 15 -6.92 5.14 8.23
N CYS A 16 -7.10 3.91 7.71
CA CYS A 16 -7.52 2.78 8.52
C CYS A 16 -6.48 2.42 9.59
N SER A 17 -5.18 2.48 9.26
CA SER A 17 -4.10 2.25 10.23
C SER A 17 -4.07 3.30 11.34
N THR A 18 -4.23 4.58 10.99
CA THR A 18 -4.30 5.67 11.97
C THR A 18 -5.50 5.49 12.91
N ASN A 19 -6.68 5.23 12.36
CA ASN A 19 -7.88 5.03 13.17
C ASN A 19 -7.81 3.77 14.03
N MET A 20 -7.18 2.70 13.54
CA MET A 20 -6.92 1.49 14.33
C MET A 20 -6.04 1.80 15.54
N GLY A 21 -4.95 2.58 15.37
CA GLY A 21 -4.07 2.98 16.47
C GLY A 21 -4.69 3.98 17.46
N GLN A 22 -5.63 4.81 17.01
CA GLN A 22 -6.37 5.76 17.87
C GLN A 22 -7.57 5.11 18.57
N SER A 23 -7.99 3.91 18.17
CA SER A 23 -9.16 3.25 18.73
C SER A 23 -8.86 2.69 20.12
N ILE A 24 -9.47 3.29 21.16
CA ILE A 24 -9.43 2.77 22.54
C ILE A 24 -10.29 1.50 22.66
N ARG A 25 -11.36 1.44 21.87
CA ARG A 25 -12.31 0.34 21.84
C ARG A 25 -11.85 -0.79 20.94
N THR A 26 -11.72 -2.00 21.49
CA THR A 26 -11.25 -3.19 20.77
C THR A 26 -12.13 -3.58 19.59
N ASP A 27 -13.45 -3.48 19.72
CA ASP A 27 -14.39 -3.81 18.64
C ASP A 27 -14.25 -2.86 17.45
N ILE A 28 -14.05 -1.56 17.71
CA ILE A 28 -13.79 -0.55 16.68
C ILE A 28 -12.41 -0.76 16.05
N GLY A 29 -11.39 -1.07 16.85
CA GLY A 29 -10.07 -1.43 16.35
C GLY A 29 -10.10 -2.64 15.40
N LEU A 30 -10.85 -3.68 15.77
CA LEU A 30 -11.06 -4.87 14.92
C LEU A 30 -11.86 -4.55 13.66
N MET A 31 -12.83 -3.65 13.71
CA MET A 31 -13.54 -3.17 12.52
C MET A 31 -12.58 -2.47 11.55
N TRP A 32 -11.74 -1.56 12.03
CA TRP A 32 -10.71 -0.91 11.22
C TRP A 32 -9.69 -1.89 10.66
N LEU A 33 -9.31 -2.92 11.43
CA LEU A 33 -8.42 -3.99 10.97
C LEU A 33 -9.02 -4.78 9.80
N LYS A 34 -10.32 -5.09 9.85
CA LYS A 34 -11.03 -5.74 8.73
C LYS A 34 -10.98 -4.88 7.47
N PHE A 35 -11.35 -3.60 7.59
CA PHE A 35 -11.29 -2.67 6.46
C PHE A 35 -9.86 -2.49 5.92
N HIS A 36 -8.88 -2.36 6.80
CA HIS A 36 -7.47 -2.26 6.43
C HIS A 36 -7.03 -3.47 5.60
N THR A 37 -7.35 -4.68 6.07
CA THR A 37 -7.00 -5.93 5.38
C THR A 37 -7.60 -6.01 3.97
N GLU A 38 -8.88 -5.66 3.83
CA GLU A 38 -9.54 -5.61 2.51
C GLU A 38 -8.88 -4.60 1.57
N LYS A 39 -8.51 -3.42 2.09
CA LYS A 39 -7.84 -2.39 1.28
C LYS A 39 -6.41 -2.78 0.90
N VAL A 40 -5.68 -3.48 1.76
CA VAL A 40 -4.36 -4.03 1.43
C VAL A 40 -4.45 -5.06 0.31
N ILE A 41 -5.44 -5.97 0.36
CA ILE A 41 -5.69 -6.96 -0.71
C ILE A 41 -6.05 -6.25 -2.03
N LEU A 42 -6.86 -5.20 -1.99
CA LEU A 42 -7.14 -4.40 -3.18
C LEU A 42 -5.88 -3.71 -3.71
N GLY A 43 -5.06 -3.13 -2.82
CA GLY A 43 -3.81 -2.47 -3.18
C GLY A 43 -2.81 -3.41 -3.85
N SER A 44 -2.70 -4.66 -3.39
CA SER A 44 -1.83 -5.67 -4.02
C SER A 44 -2.31 -6.03 -5.44
N LYS A 45 -3.62 -6.22 -5.64
CA LYS A 45 -4.21 -6.47 -6.97
C LYS A 45 -3.95 -5.30 -7.93
N VAL A 46 -4.15 -4.07 -7.47
CA VAL A 46 -3.89 -2.86 -8.27
C VAL A 46 -2.41 -2.76 -8.62
N LYS A 47 -1.51 -3.03 -7.67
CA LYS A 47 -0.05 -3.07 -7.92
C LYS A 47 0.32 -4.08 -9.00
N SER A 48 -0.17 -5.32 -8.90
CA SER A 48 0.09 -6.36 -9.90
C SER A 48 -0.42 -5.96 -11.30
N LEU A 49 -1.61 -5.34 -11.37
CA LEU A 49 -2.15 -4.84 -12.63
C LEU A 49 -1.28 -3.72 -13.22
N MET A 50 -0.84 -2.76 -12.39
CA MET A 50 0.03 -1.68 -12.84
C MET A 50 1.39 -2.20 -13.33
N GLN A 51 1.93 -3.25 -12.72
CA GLN A 51 3.16 -3.92 -13.19
C GLN A 51 2.95 -4.58 -14.56
N GLN A 52 1.89 -5.38 -14.72
CA GLN A 52 1.57 -6.03 -15.99
C GLN A 52 1.32 -5.04 -17.14
N LYS A 53 0.81 -3.85 -16.84
CA LYS A 53 0.54 -2.81 -17.82
C LYS A 53 1.71 -1.83 -18.02
N GLY A 54 2.82 -2.01 -17.31
CA GLY A 54 3.97 -1.10 -17.40
C GLY A 54 3.69 0.32 -16.91
N TRP A 55 2.66 0.52 -16.09
CA TRP A 55 2.27 1.84 -15.58
C TRP A 55 3.10 2.30 -14.38
N LEU A 56 3.85 1.38 -13.77
CA LEU A 56 4.69 1.66 -12.62
C LEU A 56 6.06 2.18 -13.07
N LYS A 57 6.42 3.40 -12.66
CA LYS A 57 7.79 3.89 -12.81
C LYS A 57 8.69 3.09 -11.87
N ILE A 58 9.62 2.32 -12.43
CA ILE A 58 10.59 1.53 -11.66
C ILE A 58 11.52 2.53 -10.95
N PRO A 59 11.64 2.49 -9.61
CA PRO A 59 12.62 3.29 -8.90
C PRO A 59 14.04 2.84 -9.28
N PRO A 60 15.06 3.71 -9.17
CA PRO A 60 16.44 3.31 -9.40
C PRO A 60 16.80 2.11 -8.51
N TYR A 61 17.59 1.18 -9.06
CA TYR A 61 18.04 0.02 -8.32
C TYR A 61 18.85 0.47 -7.09
N TYR A 62 18.59 -0.16 -5.96
CA TYR A 62 19.38 0.06 -4.76
C TYR A 62 20.71 -0.67 -4.91
N TYR A 63 21.81 0.08 -4.93
CA TYR A 63 23.17 -0.45 -4.90
C TYR A 63 23.64 -0.39 -3.45
N SER A 64 23.94 -1.55 -2.85
CA SER A 64 24.48 -1.58 -1.49
C SER A 64 25.89 -0.95 -1.50
N PRO A 65 26.26 -0.15 -0.49
CA PRO A 65 27.62 0.36 -0.35
C PRO A 65 28.61 -0.82 -0.30
N GLY A 66 29.37 -1.04 -1.37
CA GLY A 66 30.32 -2.16 -1.51
C GLY A 66 29.95 -3.24 -2.54
N ALA A 67 28.83 -3.13 -3.25
CA ALA A 67 28.59 -3.98 -4.42
C ALA A 67 29.58 -3.63 -5.54
N PRO A 68 30.21 -4.61 -6.22
CA PRO A 68 31.05 -4.32 -7.38
C PRO A 68 30.20 -3.61 -8.43
N HIS A 69 30.63 -2.39 -8.79
CA HIS A 69 30.09 -1.66 -9.93
C HIS A 69 30.49 -2.43 -11.19
N ASN A 70 29.53 -3.15 -11.79
CA ASN A 70 29.67 -3.73 -13.12
C ASN A 70 29.05 -2.79 -14.14
#